data_AF-A0A8T9Z438-F1
#
_entry.id   AF-A0A8T9Z438-F1
#
_cell.length_a   1.000
_cell.length_b   1.000
_cell.length_c   1.000
_cell.angle_alpha   90.00
_cell.angle_beta   90.00
_cell.angle_gamma   90.00
#
_symmetry.space_group_name_H-M   'P 1'
#
loop_
_entity.id
_entity.type
_entity.pdbx_description
1 polymer ?
#
loop_
_entity_poly.entity_id
_entity_poly.type
_entity_poly.pdbx_seq_one_letter_code
_entity_poly.pdbx_strand_id
1 'polypeptide(L)'
;MTIGEIIDCLNRRESIAIIAKRLEISPYTLSKKLRVIGYEYDGEQKKRIFVGDGEEPRHLQLQEATALQYATIDYQLLIYEQLQSIYELLRKREEVIAPIRSISTEKKKRTFSINKEILAKLDVLSESKGIQKSKLVEEALQQFLQQYDF
;
A
#
# COMPACT_ATOMS: atom_id res chain seq x y z
N MET A 1 13.84 35.87 -0.45
CA MET A 1 12.86 36.04 0.64
C MET A 1 12.50 34.65 1.12
N THR A 2 12.52 34.48 2.43
CA THR A 2 12.07 33.25 3.07
C THR A 2 10.57 33.08 2.94
N ILE A 3 10.10 31.85 3.12
CA ILE A 3 8.67 31.54 3.07
C ILE A 3 7.91 32.26 4.18
N GLY A 4 8.48 32.34 5.38
CA GLY A 4 7.88 33.04 6.51
C GLY A 4 7.61 34.51 6.19
N GLU A 5 8.58 35.22 5.61
CA GLU A 5 8.41 36.62 5.19
C GLU A 5 7.32 36.79 4.13
N ILE A 6 7.25 35.88 3.15
CA ILE A 6 6.22 35.91 2.10
C ILE A 6 4.83 35.74 2.70
N ILE A 7 4.67 34.79 3.62
CA ILE A 7 3.38 34.51 4.29
C ILE A 7 3.00 35.68 5.20
N ASP A 8 3.94 36.26 5.93
CA ASP A 8 3.69 37.42 6.79
C ASP A 8 3.24 38.64 5.98
N CYS A 9 3.89 38.90 4.84
CA CYS A 9 3.46 39.95 3.90
C CYS A 9 2.03 39.71 3.38
N LEU A 10 1.73 38.49 2.93
CA LEU A 10 0.38 38.14 2.44
C LEU A 10 -0.69 38.28 3.54
N ASN A 11 -0.38 37.84 4.76
CA ASN A 11 -1.30 37.93 5.90
C ASN A 11 -1.46 39.36 6.44
N ARG A 12 -0.52 40.26 6.14
CA ARG A 12 -0.62 41.72 6.36
C ARG A 12 -1.37 42.45 5.22
N ARG A 13 -2.03 41.71 4.33
CA ARG A 13 -2.81 42.22 3.18
C ARG A 13 -1.97 42.86 2.08
N GLU A 14 -0.68 42.57 2.01
CA GLU A 14 0.10 42.94 0.84
C GLU A 14 -0.36 42.12 -0.38
N SER A 15 -0.50 42.79 -1.53
CA SER A 15 -0.97 42.14 -2.74
C SER A 15 0.03 41.09 -3.22
N ILE A 16 -0.48 39.89 -3.53
CA ILE A 16 0.33 38.82 -4.10
C ILE A 16 1.07 39.24 -5.37
N ALA A 17 0.50 40.16 -6.16
CA ALA A 17 1.14 40.69 -7.36
C ALA A 17 2.39 41.51 -7.06
N ILE A 18 2.38 42.25 -5.95
CA ILE A 18 3.52 43.07 -5.50
C ILE A 18 4.65 42.15 -5.04
N ILE A 19 4.32 41.14 -4.23
CA ILE A 19 5.29 40.17 -3.71
C ILE A 19 5.88 39.35 -4.86
N ALA A 20 5.04 38.89 -5.80
CA ALA A 20 5.48 38.14 -6.97
C ALA A 20 6.43 38.97 -7.85
N LYS A 21 6.17 40.27 -8.03
CA LYS A 21 7.05 41.19 -8.75
C LYS A 21 8.42 41.33 -8.08
N ARG A 22 8.48 41.42 -6.74
CA ARG A 22 9.76 41.46 -5.99
C ARG A 22 10.56 40.16 -6.12
N LEU A 23 9.88 39.05 -6.32
CA LEU A 23 10.47 37.72 -6.51
C LEU A 23 10.70 37.37 -7.98
N GLU A 24 10.46 38.30 -8.91
CA GLU A 24 10.61 38.12 -10.36
C GLU A 24 9.86 36.90 -10.92
N ILE A 25 8.69 36.58 -10.36
CA ILE A 25 7.84 35.48 -10.80
C ILE A 25 6.40 35.94 -11.02
N SER A 26 5.62 35.17 -11.77
CA SER A 26 4.19 35.48 -11.95
C SER A 26 3.41 35.25 -10.64
N PRO A 27 2.32 35.99 -10.38
CA PRO A 27 1.47 35.78 -9.20
C PRO A 27 0.87 34.36 -9.13
N TYR A 28 0.58 33.79 -10.30
CA TYR A 28 0.14 32.41 -10.43
C TYR A 28 1.23 31.42 -10.00
N THR A 29 2.47 31.62 -10.46
CA THR A 29 3.62 30.78 -10.08
C THR A 29 3.86 30.85 -8.57
N LEU A 30 3.81 32.05 -7.97
CA LEU A 30 3.93 32.20 -6.51
C LEU A 30 2.82 31.44 -5.77
N SER A 31 1.57 31.59 -6.18
CA SER A 31 0.45 30.85 -5.59
C SER A 31 0.61 29.33 -5.71
N LYS A 32 1.02 28.85 -6.88
CA LYS A 32 1.25 27.43 -7.14
C LYS A 32 2.36 26.87 -6.25
N LYS A 33 3.49 27.58 -6.15
CA LYS A 33 4.62 27.19 -5.30
C LYS A 33 4.22 27.12 -3.83
N LEU A 34 3.49 28.13 -3.33
CA LEU A 34 3.00 28.14 -1.94
C LEU A 34 2.05 26.97 -1.65
N ARG A 35 1.15 26.64 -2.59
CA ARG A 35 0.25 25.48 -2.46
C ARG A 35 1.03 24.17 -2.39
N VAL A 36 2.02 23.99 -3.27
CA VAL A 36 2.90 22.82 -3.29
C VAL A 36 3.60 22.66 -1.94
N ILE A 37 4.14 23.76 -1.40
CA ILE A 37 4.78 23.77 -0.07
C ILE A 37 3.81 23.39 1.07
N GLY A 38 2.50 23.48 0.86
CA GLY A 38 1.48 23.13 1.87
C GLY A 38 0.76 24.34 2.47
N TYR A 39 0.80 25.51 1.82
CA TYR A 39 0.04 26.68 2.25
C TYR A 39 -1.27 26.84 1.49
N GLU A 40 -2.36 27.01 2.24
CA GLU A 40 -3.69 27.26 1.71
C GLU A 40 -4.27 28.55 2.25
N TYR A 41 -5.24 29.12 1.55
CA TYR A 41 -5.95 30.32 1.99
C TYR A 41 -7.17 29.92 2.80
N ASP A 42 -7.17 30.27 4.07
CA ASP A 42 -8.32 30.14 4.96
C ASP A 42 -9.23 31.37 4.78
N GLY A 43 -10.44 31.11 4.27
CA GLY A 43 -11.47 32.14 4.05
C GLY A 43 -12.09 32.67 5.33
N GLU A 44 -12.08 31.91 6.42
CA GLU A 44 -12.62 32.32 7.72
C GLU A 44 -11.66 33.29 8.41
N GLN A 45 -10.38 32.92 8.48
CA GLN A 45 -9.34 33.75 9.09
C GLN A 45 -8.80 34.83 8.16
N LYS A 46 -9.15 34.78 6.86
CA LYS A 46 -8.64 35.65 5.80
C LYS A 46 -7.11 35.68 5.74
N LYS A 47 -6.50 34.52 5.95
CA LYS A 47 -5.04 34.34 6.05
C LYS A 47 -4.62 33.08 5.31
N ARG A 48 -3.36 33.05 4.88
CA ARG A 48 -2.71 31.81 4.48
C ARG A 48 -2.19 31.07 5.71
N ILE A 49 -2.54 29.80 5.78
CA ILE A 49 -2.16 28.87 6.85
C ILE A 49 -1.42 27.68 6.24
N PHE A 50 -0.53 27.07 7.02
CA PHE A 50 0.15 25.85 6.65
C PHE A 50 -0.74 24.65 7.01
N VAL A 51 -1.01 23.79 6.03
CA VAL A 51 -1.82 22.57 6.14
C VAL A 51 -1.02 21.32 5.76
N GLY A 52 0.27 21.46 5.46
CA GLY A 52 1.15 20.34 5.14
C GLY A 52 1.53 19.51 6.36
N ASP A 53 2.03 18.30 6.11
CA ASP A 53 2.55 17.43 7.16
C ASP A 53 3.96 17.88 7.61
N GLY A 54 4.20 17.85 8.92
CA GLY A 54 5.50 18.15 9.53
C GLY A 54 5.68 19.60 9.98
N GLU A 55 6.94 20.00 10.17
CA GLU A 55 7.32 21.34 10.64
C GLU A 55 7.12 22.39 9.53
N GLU A 56 6.53 23.54 9.87
CA GLU A 56 6.28 24.63 8.93
C GLU A 56 7.62 25.17 8.37
N PRO A 57 7.85 25.14 7.05
CA PRO A 57 9.16 25.46 6.45
C PRO A 57 9.41 26.97 6.33
N ARG A 58 9.14 27.75 7.38
CA ARG A 58 9.22 29.23 7.37
C ARG A 58 10.62 29.76 7.06
N HIS A 59 11.64 29.03 7.50
CA HIS A 59 13.05 29.43 7.38
C HIS A 59 13.65 29.20 5.98
N LEU A 60 13.03 28.33 5.17
CA LEU A 60 13.54 27.97 3.86
C LEU A 60 13.28 29.09 2.84
N GLN A 61 14.18 29.21 1.86
CA GLN A 61 13.90 30.04 0.68
C GLN A 61 12.83 29.37 -0.18
N LEU A 62 12.00 30.17 -0.85
CA LEU A 62 10.92 29.67 -1.72
C LEU A 62 11.41 28.69 -2.79
N GLN A 63 12.65 28.86 -3.28
CA GLN A 63 13.25 27.99 -4.30
C GLN A 63 13.67 26.64 -3.71
N GLU A 64 14.30 26.65 -2.53
CA GLU A 64 14.79 25.45 -1.81
C GLU A 64 13.62 24.54 -1.40
N ALA A 65 12.56 25.12 -0.84
CA ALA A 65 11.40 24.33 -0.41
C ALA A 65 10.67 23.64 -1.57
N THR A 66 10.62 24.29 -2.75
CA THR A 66 10.08 23.62 -3.94
C THR A 66 11.00 22.50 -4.42
N ALA A 67 12.32 22.69 -4.38
CA ALA A 67 13.28 21.66 -4.81
C ALA A 67 13.26 20.41 -3.92
N LEU A 68 13.07 20.58 -2.60
CA LEU A 68 12.94 19.46 -1.66
C LEU A 68 11.72 18.57 -1.94
N GLN A 69 10.64 19.12 -2.49
CA GLN A 69 9.48 18.32 -2.90
C GLN A 69 9.61 17.75 -4.32
N TYR A 70 10.43 18.38 -5.17
CA TYR A 70 10.85 17.81 -6.46
C TYR A 70 11.95 16.76 -6.35
N ALA A 71 12.42 16.43 -5.14
CA ALA A 71 12.89 15.09 -4.82
C ALA A 71 11.68 14.13 -4.84
N THR A 72 10.94 14.15 -5.94
CA THR A 72 9.87 13.23 -6.25
C THR A 72 10.51 11.86 -6.22
N ILE A 73 10.19 11.10 -5.18
CA ILE A 73 10.32 9.64 -5.22
C ILE A 73 9.76 9.24 -6.58
N ASP A 74 10.63 8.71 -7.43
CA ASP A 74 10.21 8.25 -8.74
C ASP A 74 9.36 7.01 -8.49
N TYR A 75 8.06 7.24 -8.32
CA TYR A 75 7.10 6.19 -8.02
C TYR A 75 7.09 5.15 -9.14
N GLN A 76 7.43 5.52 -10.38
CA GLN A 76 7.53 4.55 -11.47
C GLN A 76 8.71 3.61 -11.26
N LEU A 77 9.89 4.15 -10.90
CA LEU A 77 11.06 3.35 -10.57
C LEU A 77 10.83 2.48 -9.33
N LEU A 78 10.27 3.05 -8.26
CA LEU A 78 9.99 2.31 -7.02
C LEU A 78 9.00 1.17 -7.27
N ILE A 79 7.91 1.42 -8.01
CA ILE A 79 6.94 0.39 -8.38
C ILE A 79 7.63 -0.72 -9.17
N TYR A 80 8.50 -0.37 -10.12
CA TYR A 80 9.22 -1.35 -10.93
C TYR A 80 10.13 -2.24 -10.06
N GLU A 81 10.89 -1.65 -9.13
CA GLU A 81 11.74 -2.40 -8.19
C GLU A 81 10.93 -3.34 -7.29
N GLN A 82 9.78 -2.89 -6.77
CA GLN A 82 8.91 -3.72 -5.96
C GLN A 82 8.31 -4.88 -6.76
N LEU A 83 7.86 -4.63 -7.99
CA LEU A 83 7.36 -5.68 -8.88
C LEU A 83 8.44 -6.73 -9.19
N GLN A 84 9.67 -6.29 -9.46
CA GLN A 84 10.79 -7.20 -9.71
C GLN A 84 11.07 -8.11 -8.51
N SER A 85 11.03 -7.54 -7.29
CA SER A 85 11.17 -8.31 -6.05
C SER A 85 10.07 -9.37 -5.90
N ILE A 86 8.82 -9.01 -6.20
CA ILE A 86 7.68 -9.94 -6.17
C ILE A 86 7.87 -11.09 -7.17
N TYR A 87 8.27 -10.80 -8.41
CA TYR A 87 8.53 -11.84 -9.41
C TYR A 87 9.62 -12.83 -8.96
N GLU A 88 10.70 -12.32 -8.38
CA GLU A 88 11.78 -13.15 -7.84
C GLU A 88 11.33 -14.05 -6.69
N LEU A 89 10.48 -13.53 -5.79
CA LEU A 89 9.90 -14.32 -4.70
C LEU A 89 8.96 -15.41 -5.21
N LEU A 90 8.15 -15.11 -6.23
CA LEU A 90 7.26 -16.09 -6.85
C LEU A 90 8.05 -17.19 -7.59
N ARG A 91 9.09 -16.82 -8.35
CA ARG A 91 9.98 -17.77 -9.02
C ARG A 91 10.65 -18.73 -8.03
N LYS A 92 11.20 -18.19 -6.93
CA LYS A 92 11.80 -19.01 -5.86
C LYS A 92 10.78 -19.96 -5.22
N ARG A 93 9.51 -19.55 -5.09
CA ARG A 93 8.44 -20.45 -4.62
C ARG A 93 8.16 -21.56 -5.62
N GLU A 94 8.08 -21.27 -6.91
CA GLU A 94 7.85 -22.28 -7.95
C GLU A 94 8.98 -23.31 -8.01
N GLU A 95 10.24 -22.89 -7.87
CA GLU A 95 11.40 -23.79 -7.80
C GLU A 95 11.35 -24.71 -6.57
N VAL A 96 10.82 -24.24 -5.44
CA VAL A 96 10.62 -25.05 -4.21
C VAL A 96 9.41 -25.98 -4.34
N ILE A 97 8.41 -25.64 -5.15
CA ILE A 97 7.19 -26.44 -5.38
C ILE A 97 7.36 -27.44 -6.53
N ALA A 98 8.41 -27.31 -7.34
CA ALA A 98 8.66 -28.11 -8.54
C ALA A 98 8.80 -29.65 -8.37
N PRO A 99 8.93 -30.29 -7.17
CA PRO A 99 8.77 -31.73 -7.09
C PRO A 99 7.33 -32.18 -6.77
N ILE A 100 6.39 -31.29 -6.45
CA ILE A 100 5.01 -31.70 -6.14
C ILE A 100 4.21 -31.71 -7.45
N ARG A 101 4.34 -32.85 -8.14
CA ARG A 101 3.42 -33.45 -9.10
C ARG A 101 2.19 -32.61 -9.42
N SER A 102 1.98 -32.38 -10.71
CA SER A 102 0.68 -32.07 -11.32
C SER A 102 -0.35 -33.16 -10.97
N ILE A 103 -0.88 -33.13 -9.74
CA ILE A 103 -2.04 -33.94 -9.36
C ILE A 103 -3.24 -33.20 -9.94
N SER A 104 -3.86 -33.79 -10.96
CA SER A 104 -5.08 -33.25 -11.53
C SER A 104 -6.09 -32.98 -10.41
N THR A 105 -6.72 -31.81 -10.44
CA THR A 105 -7.76 -31.40 -9.47
C THR A 105 -9.11 -32.10 -9.71
N GLU A 106 -9.12 -33.19 -10.49
CA GLU A 106 -10.34 -33.93 -10.81
C GLU A 106 -10.78 -34.78 -9.61
N LYS A 107 -11.89 -34.37 -8.98
CA LYS A 107 -12.50 -35.13 -7.89
C LYS A 107 -13.46 -36.19 -8.43
N LYS A 108 -13.16 -37.47 -8.18
CA LYS A 108 -14.09 -38.59 -8.44
C LYS A 108 -14.88 -38.93 -7.18
N LYS A 109 -16.20 -39.09 -7.31
CA LYS A 109 -17.07 -39.49 -6.20
C LYS A 109 -17.09 -41.01 -6.06
N ARG A 110 -16.92 -41.50 -4.82
CA ARG A 110 -17.07 -42.92 -4.45
C ARG A 110 -17.81 -43.03 -3.12
N THR A 111 -18.66 -44.04 -2.99
CA THR A 111 -19.42 -44.34 -1.77
C THR A 111 -18.76 -45.52 -1.06
N PHE A 112 -18.53 -45.40 0.25
CA PHE A 112 -17.95 -46.44 1.09
C PHE A 112 -18.85 -46.73 2.28
N SER A 113 -18.87 -48.00 2.72
CA SER A 113 -19.48 -48.40 3.97
C SER A 113 -18.46 -48.24 5.10
N ILE A 114 -18.79 -47.44 6.11
CA ILE A 114 -17.93 -47.22 7.29
C ILE A 114 -18.71 -47.49 8.58
N ASN A 115 -17.98 -47.79 9.65
CA ASN A 115 -18.57 -48.04 10.96
C ASN A 115 -19.34 -46.80 11.47
N LYS A 116 -20.53 -47.00 12.06
CA LYS A 116 -21.40 -45.93 12.56
C LYS A 116 -20.71 -45.02 13.58
N GLU A 117 -19.89 -45.58 14.46
CA GLU A 117 -19.16 -44.83 15.48
C GLU A 117 -18.08 -43.93 14.87
N ILE A 118 -17.43 -44.40 13.80
CA ILE A 118 -16.41 -43.62 13.08
C ILE A 118 -17.08 -42.46 12.34
N LEU A 119 -18.24 -42.70 11.72
CA LEU A 119 -19.02 -41.64 11.09
C LEU A 119 -19.47 -40.58 12.11
N ALA A 120 -19.96 -41.00 13.27
CA ALA A 120 -20.34 -40.07 14.35
C ALA A 120 -19.17 -39.20 14.82
N LYS A 121 -17.97 -39.79 14.98
CA LYS A 121 -16.75 -39.03 15.31
C LYS A 121 -16.37 -38.03 14.20
N LEU A 122 -16.51 -38.43 12.93
CA LEU A 122 -16.24 -37.56 11.79
C LEU A 122 -17.21 -36.36 11.76
N ASP A 123 -18.47 -36.57 12.11
CA ASP A 123 -19.49 -35.52 12.16
C ASP A 123 -19.15 -34.46 13.22
N VAL A 124 -18.82 -34.90 14.43
CA VAL A 124 -18.38 -34.01 15.52
C VAL A 124 -17.11 -33.23 15.14
N LEU A 125 -16.15 -33.88 14.47
CA LEU A 125 -14.93 -33.23 14.00
C LEU A 125 -15.19 -32.21 12.89
N SER A 126 -16.13 -32.50 12.00
CA SER A 126 -16.54 -31.60 10.93
C SER A 126 -17.20 -30.33 11.49
N GLU A 127 -18.09 -30.50 12.47
CA GLU A 127 -18.78 -29.40 13.14
C GLU A 127 -17.83 -28.55 13.98
N SER A 128 -16.99 -29.17 14.80
CA SER A 128 -16.07 -28.45 15.69
C SER A 128 -14.99 -27.66 14.96
N LYS A 129 -14.52 -28.13 13.80
CA LYS A 129 -13.50 -27.45 13.00
C LYS A 129 -14.06 -26.58 11.88
N GLY A 130 -15.35 -26.66 11.58
CA GLY A 130 -15.96 -25.97 10.43
C GLY A 130 -15.44 -26.46 9.07
N ILE A 131 -14.96 -27.70 8.99
CA ILE A 131 -14.36 -28.29 7.78
C ILE A 131 -15.31 -29.34 7.21
N GLN A 132 -15.46 -29.38 5.89
CA GLN A 132 -16.27 -30.39 5.20
C GLN A 132 -15.74 -31.82 5.43
N LYS A 133 -16.65 -32.78 5.69
CA LYS A 133 -16.33 -34.21 5.87
C LYS A 133 -15.49 -34.79 4.73
N SER A 134 -15.78 -34.41 3.49
CA SER A 134 -15.01 -34.83 2.30
C SER A 134 -13.54 -34.44 2.38
N LYS A 135 -13.24 -33.22 2.83
CA LYS A 135 -11.87 -32.72 2.97
C LYS A 135 -11.11 -33.44 4.08
N LEU A 136 -11.77 -33.70 5.21
CA LEU A 136 -11.19 -34.47 6.31
C LEU A 136 -10.85 -35.90 5.88
N VAL A 137 -11.72 -36.55 5.12
CA VAL A 137 -11.48 -37.89 4.58
C VAL A 137 -10.33 -37.88 3.56
N GLU A 138 -10.27 -36.86 2.70
CA GLU A 138 -9.20 -36.69 1.71
C GLU A 138 -7.83 -36.52 2.39
N GLU A 139 -7.73 -35.66 3.41
CA GLU A 139 -6.50 -35.44 4.19
C GLU A 139 -6.08 -36.70 4.96
N ALA A 140 -7.03 -37.39 5.62
CA ALA A 140 -6.75 -38.62 6.36
C ALA A 140 -6.28 -39.75 5.43
N LEU A 141 -6.90 -39.88 4.26
CA LEU A 141 -6.51 -40.88 3.27
C LEU A 141 -5.13 -40.56 2.68
N GLN A 142 -4.83 -39.30 2.41
CA GLN A 142 -3.51 -38.88 1.93
C GLN A 142 -2.43 -39.18 2.96
N GLN A 143 -2.65 -38.84 4.24
CA GLN A 143 -1.72 -39.16 5.32
C GLN A 143 -1.51 -40.66 5.49
N PHE A 144 -2.58 -41.45 5.37
CA PHE A 144 -2.49 -42.90 5.44
C PHE A 144 -1.67 -43.46 4.26
N LEU A 145 -1.95 -43.03 3.02
CA LEU A 145 -1.23 -43.51 1.84
C LEU A 145 0.26 -43.14 1.85
N GLN A 146 0.62 -41.97 2.38
CA GLN A 146 2.02 -41.57 2.57
C GLN A 146 2.82 -42.53 3.46
N GLN A 147 2.16 -43.28 4.35
CA GLN A 147 2.83 -44.28 5.19
C GLN A 147 3.19 -45.56 4.42
N TYR A 148 2.67 -45.73 3.20
CA TYR A 148 2.88 -46.89 2.34
C TYR A 148 3.56 -46.55 1.01
N ASP A 149 3.95 -45.28 0.80
CA ASP A 149 4.80 -44.89 -0.31
C ASP A 149 6.23 -45.40 -0.03
N PHE A 150 6.67 -46.41 -0.80
CA PHE A 150 8.06 -46.92 -0.84
C PHE A 150 8.97 -45.99 -1.64
#